data_AF-A0AAW5KA18-F1
#
_entry.id   AF-A0AAW5KA18-F1
#
_cell.length_a   1.000
_cell.length_b   1.000
_cell.length_c   1.000
_cell.angle_alpha   90.00
_cell.angle_beta   90.00
_cell.angle_gamma   90.00
#
_symmetry.space_group_name_H-M   'P 1'
#
loop_
_entity.id
_entity.type
_entity.pdbx_description
1 polymer ?
#
loop_
_entity_poly.entity_id
_entity_poly.type
_entity_poly.pdbx_seq_one_letter_code
_entity_poly.pdbx_strand_id
1 'polypeptide(L)'
;MDFAILVTITGMAVVFAALIFLTFCIWLMGKLLSSFTKPKQPAAPKTEAKPAAPAPKAPAPVANATAGIPGEVVAAISAAVASMMGGKPFAVRSIKRKKQTRPAWGAAGIVENTRPF
;
A
#
# COMPACT_ATOMS: atom_id res chain seq x y z
N MET A 1 -40.63 24.07 19.57
CA MET A 1 -40.59 22.65 19.15
C MET A 1 -39.77 22.48 17.86
N ASP A 2 -39.65 23.54 17.08
CA ASP A 2 -38.98 23.60 15.77
C ASP A 2 -37.48 23.28 15.82
N PHE A 3 -36.76 23.77 16.84
CA PHE A 3 -35.33 23.48 17.03
C PHE A 3 -35.06 21.99 17.25
N ALA A 4 -35.93 21.31 18.01
CA ALA A 4 -35.81 19.87 18.27
C ALA A 4 -36.07 19.03 17.01
N ILE A 5 -37.00 19.46 16.17
CA ILE A 5 -37.27 18.82 14.88
C ILE A 5 -36.08 19.01 13.93
N LEU A 6 -35.53 20.23 13.85
CA LEU A 6 -34.39 20.54 12.98
C LEU A 6 -33.12 19.75 13.35
N VAL A 7 -32.79 19.65 14.64
CA VAL A 7 -31.64 18.86 15.10
C VAL A 7 -31.83 17.37 14.84
N THR A 8 -33.06 16.86 14.99
CA THR A 8 -33.36 15.44 14.74
C THR A 8 -33.23 15.11 13.25
N ILE A 9 -33.76 15.97 12.36
CA ILE A 9 -33.62 15.80 10.91
C ILE A 9 -32.16 15.91 10.48
N THR A 10 -31.43 16.90 11.00
CA THR A 10 -30.00 17.09 10.69
C THR A 10 -29.18 15.90 11.18
N GLY A 11 -29.43 15.42 12.40
CA GLY A 11 -28.77 14.23 12.95
C GLY A 11 -29.04 12.98 12.12
N MET A 12 -30.30 12.74 11.74
CA MET A 12 -30.67 11.64 10.85
C MET A 12 -29.96 11.74 9.50
N ALA A 13 -29.92 12.92 8.89
CA ALA A 13 -29.24 13.15 7.62
C ALA A 13 -27.73 12.91 7.72
N VAL A 14 -27.08 13.37 8.79
CA VAL A 14 -25.64 13.16 9.02
C VAL A 14 -25.31 11.68 9.21
N VAL A 15 -26.13 10.95 9.98
CA VAL A 15 -25.96 9.49 10.16
C VAL A 15 -26.10 8.75 8.83
N PHE A 16 -27.12 9.09 8.04
CA PHE A 16 -27.33 8.49 6.72
C PHE A 16 -26.16 8.77 5.76
N ALA A 17 -25.69 10.03 5.74
CA ALA A 17 -24.53 10.43 4.94
C ALA A 17 -23.26 9.67 5.36
N ALA A 18 -23.00 9.52 6.67
CA ALA A 18 -21.87 8.78 7.18
C ALA A 18 -21.92 7.29 6.77
N LEU A 19 -23.08 6.64 6.81
CA LEU A 19 -23.24 5.25 6.38
C LEU A 19 -23.01 5.08 4.87
N ILE A 20 -23.54 5.98 4.05
CA ILE A 20 -23.29 5.98 2.60
C ILE A 20 -21.80 6.17 2.31
N PHE A 21 -21.16 7.13 2.99
CA PHE A 21 -19.74 7.40 2.81
C PHE A 21 -18.87 6.20 3.20
N LEU A 22 -19.17 5.55 4.33
CA LEU A 22 -18.47 4.33 4.76
C LEU A 22 -18.65 3.19 3.75
N THR A 23 -19.87 2.99 3.26
CA THR A 23 -20.18 1.99 2.23
C THR A 23 -19.41 2.29 0.94
N PHE A 24 -19.33 3.57 0.54
CA PHE A 24 -18.57 4.00 -0.62
C PHE A 24 -17.07 3.73 -0.46
N CYS A 25 -16.49 4.00 0.71
CA CYS A 25 -15.09 3.66 1.01
C CYS A 25 -14.83 2.15 0.92
N ILE A 26 -15.72 1.33 1.47
CA ILE A 26 -15.62 -0.14 1.40
C ILE A 26 -15.77 -0.60 -0.06
N TRP A 27 -16.67 -0.01 -0.83
CA TRP A 27 -16.87 -0.32 -2.25
C TRP A 27 -15.64 0.05 -3.08
N LEU A 28 -15.01 1.20 -2.81
CA LEU A 28 -13.76 1.60 -3.46
C LEU A 28 -12.64 0.61 -3.15
N MET A 29 -12.47 0.23 -1.88
CA MET A 29 -11.50 -0.77 -1.48
C MET A 29 -11.81 -2.13 -2.13
N GLY A 30 -13.07 -2.56 -2.14
CA GLY A 30 -13.54 -3.78 -2.77
C GLY A 30 -13.31 -3.80 -4.28
N LYS A 31 -13.53 -2.67 -4.97
CA LYS A 31 -13.26 -2.50 -6.40
C LYS A 31 -11.77 -2.54 -6.73
N LEU A 32 -10.93 -1.97 -5.86
CA LEU A 32 -9.48 -2.09 -5.97
C LEU A 32 -9.04 -3.54 -5.73
N LEU A 33 -9.46 -4.18 -4.63
CA LEU A 33 -9.13 -5.57 -4.31
C LEU A 33 -9.59 -6.55 -5.41
N SER A 34 -10.79 -6.38 -5.94
CA SER A 34 -11.28 -7.20 -7.07
C SER A 34 -10.55 -6.94 -8.39
N SER A 35 -9.98 -5.73 -8.59
CA SER A 35 -9.03 -5.49 -9.70
C SER A 35 -7.68 -6.17 -9.48
N PHE A 36 -7.23 -6.33 -8.24
CA PHE A 36 -5.94 -6.96 -7.90
C PHE A 36 -6.01 -8.48 -7.79
N THR A 37 -7.14 -9.06 -7.37
CA THR A 37 -7.40 -10.50 -7.45
C THR A 37 -8.22 -10.82 -8.70
N LYS A 38 -7.58 -10.78 -9.87
CA LYS A 38 -7.99 -11.67 -10.97
C LYS A 38 -7.45 -13.06 -10.62
N PRO A 39 -8.28 -14.02 -10.17
CA PRO A 39 -7.86 -15.40 -10.09
C PRO A 39 -7.44 -15.84 -11.50
N LYS A 40 -6.20 -16.31 -11.58
CA LYS A 40 -5.59 -16.86 -12.78
C LYS A 40 -6.33 -18.15 -13.12
N GLN A 41 -7.37 -18.06 -13.96
CA GLN A 41 -7.96 -19.25 -14.56
C GLN A 41 -7.05 -19.74 -15.71
N PRO A 42 -6.87 -21.06 -15.89
CA PRO A 42 -5.72 -21.63 -16.56
C PRO A 42 -5.75 -21.54 -18.09
N ALA A 43 -4.55 -21.37 -18.65
CA ALA A 43 -4.04 -21.76 -19.96
C ALA A 43 -5.02 -22.04 -21.13
N ALA A 44 -4.82 -21.29 -22.22
CA ALA A 44 -4.81 -21.84 -23.56
C ALA A 44 -3.66 -21.19 -24.38
N PRO A 45 -2.74 -21.97 -24.97
CA PRO A 45 -1.53 -21.49 -25.63
C PRO A 45 -1.77 -21.09 -27.09
N LYS A 46 -1.28 -19.91 -27.48
CA LYS A 46 -0.98 -19.50 -28.87
C LYS A 46 0.26 -18.60 -28.75
N THR A 47 1.48 -19.12 -28.90
CA THR A 47 2.19 -19.42 -30.16
C THR A 47 2.09 -18.29 -31.17
N GLU A 48 3.25 -17.94 -31.76
CA GLU A 48 3.56 -16.96 -32.82
C GLU A 48 4.26 -15.69 -32.28
N ALA A 49 5.58 -15.69 -32.11
CA ALA A 49 6.63 -15.60 -33.13
C ALA A 49 6.70 -14.23 -33.84
N LYS A 50 7.61 -13.35 -33.38
CA LYS A 50 8.51 -12.61 -34.28
C LYS A 50 9.72 -12.04 -33.49
N PRO A 51 10.97 -12.36 -33.87
CA PRO A 51 12.16 -11.75 -33.30
C PRO A 51 12.45 -10.41 -33.98
N ALA A 52 12.71 -9.36 -33.18
CA ALA A 52 13.20 -8.09 -33.69
C ALA A 52 14.34 -7.56 -32.80
N ALA A 53 15.54 -7.69 -33.38
CA ALA A 53 16.80 -6.95 -33.30
C ALA A 53 17.16 -6.05 -32.08
N PRO A 54 18.45 -5.95 -31.72
CA PRO A 54 18.95 -5.46 -30.45
C PRO A 54 19.16 -3.94 -30.43
N ALA A 55 18.63 -3.24 -29.43
CA ALA A 55 19.00 -1.87 -29.06
C ALA A 55 18.50 -1.57 -27.63
N PRO A 56 19.03 -0.55 -26.96
CA PRO A 56 20.40 -0.28 -26.54
C PRO A 56 20.59 -0.64 -25.05
N LYS A 57 21.84 -0.76 -24.60
CA LYS A 57 22.25 -1.12 -23.23
C LYS A 57 21.47 -0.32 -22.18
N ALA A 58 20.48 -0.97 -21.55
CA ALA A 58 19.81 -0.44 -20.37
C ALA A 58 20.88 -0.14 -19.31
N PRO A 59 20.77 0.98 -18.56
CA PRO A 59 21.62 1.19 -17.40
C PRO A 59 21.47 -0.04 -16.51
N ALA A 60 22.61 -0.66 -16.20
CA ALA A 60 22.68 -1.91 -15.45
C ALA A 60 21.72 -1.84 -14.26
N PRO A 61 20.91 -2.89 -14.00
CA PRO A 61 20.14 -2.93 -12.77
C PRO A 61 21.16 -2.75 -11.66
N VAL A 62 20.98 -1.66 -10.90
CA VAL A 62 21.81 -1.34 -9.74
C VAL A 62 21.56 -2.49 -8.76
N ALA A 63 22.34 -3.55 -8.94
CA ALA A 63 22.46 -4.68 -8.05
C ALA A 63 23.25 -4.18 -6.84
N ASN A 64 22.64 -3.26 -6.10
CA ASN A 64 22.96 -2.98 -4.72
C ASN A 64 21.67 -3.23 -3.95
N ALA A 65 21.32 -4.52 -3.93
CA ALA A 65 20.46 -5.11 -2.93
C ALA A 65 21.04 -4.75 -1.56
N THR A 66 20.57 -3.64 -1.01
CA THR A 66 20.82 -3.31 0.38
C THR A 66 20.17 -4.40 1.22
N ALA A 67 21.02 -5.27 1.77
CA ALA A 67 20.75 -6.24 2.83
C ALA A 67 19.29 -6.75 2.90
N GLY A 68 18.93 -7.70 2.04
CA GLY A 68 17.68 -8.45 2.17
C GLY A 68 16.39 -7.66 1.93
N ILE A 69 16.45 -6.47 1.33
CA ILE A 69 15.27 -5.70 0.91
C ILE A 69 15.03 -5.94 -0.60
N PRO A 70 13.82 -6.37 -1.01
CA PRO A 70 13.51 -6.63 -2.41
C PRO A 70 13.53 -5.33 -3.23
N GLY A 71 13.93 -5.43 -4.51
CA GLY A 71 14.14 -4.28 -5.39
C GLY A 71 12.87 -3.44 -5.61
N GLU A 72 11.71 -4.06 -5.53
CA GLU A 72 10.39 -3.42 -5.60
C GLU A 72 10.19 -2.42 -4.45
N VAL A 73 10.64 -2.78 -3.24
CA VAL A 73 10.55 -1.90 -2.07
C VAL A 73 11.53 -0.73 -2.22
N VAL A 74 12.72 -0.98 -2.74
CA VAL A 74 13.71 0.08 -3.05
C VAL A 74 13.14 1.05 -4.09
N ALA A 75 12.52 0.54 -5.15
CA ALA A 75 11.89 1.35 -6.19
C ALA A 75 10.72 2.19 -5.65
N ALA A 76 9.83 1.58 -4.85
CA ALA A 76 8.70 2.27 -4.24
C ALA A 76 9.15 3.38 -3.28
N ILE A 77 10.16 3.11 -2.43
CA ILE A 77 10.73 4.12 -1.53
C ILE A 77 11.37 5.25 -2.33
N SER A 78 12.13 4.92 -3.37
CA SER A 78 12.78 5.92 -4.23
C SER A 78 11.75 6.80 -4.95
N ALA A 79 10.67 6.20 -5.48
CA ALA A 79 9.58 6.93 -6.11
C ALA A 79 8.86 7.87 -5.13
N ALA A 80 8.56 7.42 -3.91
CA ALA A 80 7.95 8.25 -2.89
C ALA A 80 8.83 9.45 -2.51
N VAL A 81 10.15 9.23 -2.36
CA VAL A 81 11.11 10.31 -2.10
C VAL A 81 11.19 11.28 -3.28
N ALA A 82 11.15 10.78 -4.52
CA ALA A 82 11.10 11.63 -5.71
C ALA A 82 9.88 12.54 -5.73
N SER A 83 8.70 12.01 -5.36
CA SER A 83 7.47 12.79 -5.25
C SER A 83 7.55 13.84 -4.14
N MET A 84 8.22 13.56 -3.02
CA MET A 84 8.39 14.54 -1.93
C MET A 84 9.42 15.62 -2.24
N MET A 85 10.50 15.30 -2.97
CA MET A 85 11.58 16.25 -3.28
C MET A 85 11.33 17.10 -4.53
N GLY A 86 10.19 16.94 -5.21
CA GLY A 86 9.76 17.83 -6.30
C GLY A 86 10.72 17.86 -7.49
N GLY A 87 11.31 16.71 -7.85
CA GLY A 87 12.14 16.57 -9.07
C GLY A 87 13.60 17.02 -8.95
N LYS A 88 14.09 17.34 -7.75
CA LYS A 88 15.52 17.58 -7.52
C LYS A 88 16.30 16.26 -7.64
N PRO A 89 17.52 16.23 -8.23
CA PRO A 89 18.32 15.02 -8.30
C PRO A 89 18.72 14.59 -6.88
N PHE A 90 18.38 13.35 -6.52
CA PHE A 90 18.73 12.76 -5.23
C PHE A 90 19.27 11.35 -5.43
N ALA A 91 20.12 10.90 -4.51
CA ALA A 91 20.65 9.54 -4.48
C ALA A 91 20.34 8.90 -3.13
N VAL A 92 19.73 7.72 -3.14
CA VAL A 92 19.44 6.95 -1.92
C VAL A 92 20.73 6.27 -1.44
N ARG A 93 21.27 6.71 -0.30
CA ARG A 93 22.55 6.22 0.23
C ARG A 93 22.44 4.95 1.09
N SER A 94 21.33 4.79 1.81
CA SER A 94 21.07 3.60 2.61
C SER A 94 19.59 3.48 2.93
N ILE A 95 19.05 2.26 2.89
CA ILE A 95 17.70 1.96 3.36
C ILE A 95 17.85 1.03 4.57
N LYS A 96 17.35 1.47 5.72
CA LYS A 96 17.34 0.68 6.95
C LYS A 96 15.93 0.69 7.51
N ARG A 97 15.47 -0.46 8.01
CA ARG A 97 14.23 -0.49 8.78
C ARG A 97 14.43 0.33 10.04
N LYS A 98 13.53 1.28 10.31
CA LYS A 98 13.50 1.98 11.59
C LYS A 98 13.30 0.93 12.69
N LYS A 99 14.03 1.07 13.81
CA LYS A 99 13.78 0.24 15.00
C LYS A 99 12.31 0.41 15.38
N GLN A 100 11.56 -0.69 15.35
CA GLN A 100 10.14 -0.65 15.66
C GLN A 100 9.97 -0.37 17.15
N THR A 101 9.56 0.87 17.49
CA THR A 101 9.13 1.20 18.84
C THR A 101 7.77 0.54 19.05
N ARG A 102 7.74 -0.52 19.87
CA ARG A 102 6.49 -1.22 20.20
C ARG A 102 5.70 -0.40 21.23
N PRO A 103 4.36 -0.32 21.11
CA PRO A 103 3.53 0.29 22.16
C PRO A 103 3.63 -0.55 23.44
N ALA A 104 3.47 0.09 24.60
CA ALA A 104 3.62 -0.55 25.91
C ALA A 104 2.77 -1.81 26.04
N TRP A 105 1.53 -1.78 25.52
CA TRP A 105 0.62 -2.94 25.53
C TRP A 105 1.14 -4.11 24.68
N GLY A 106 1.69 -3.84 23.50
CA GLY A 106 2.25 -4.88 22.63
C GLY A 106 3.56 -5.48 23.17
N ALA A 107 4.29 -4.74 24.01
CA ALA A 107 5.43 -5.28 24.73
C ALA A 107 4.98 -6.16 25.93
N ALA A 108 3.98 -5.70 26.70
CA ALA A 108 3.44 -6.42 27.85
C ALA A 108 2.87 -7.80 27.47
N GLY A 109 2.06 -7.88 26.40
CA GLY A 109 1.48 -9.16 25.97
C GLY A 109 2.50 -10.22 25.57
N ILE A 110 3.69 -9.83 25.09
CA ILE A 110 4.76 -10.79 24.80
C ILE A 110 5.39 -11.29 26.09
N VAL A 111 5.68 -10.38 27.03
CA VAL A 111 6.27 -10.73 28.33
C VAL A 111 5.36 -11.68 29.11
N GLU A 112 4.05 -11.46 29.05
CA GLU A 112 3.05 -12.31 29.69
C GLU A 112 2.92 -13.68 29.00
N ASN A 113 2.91 -13.71 27.66
CA ASN A 113 2.76 -14.95 26.90
C ASN A 113 4.04 -15.81 26.85
N THR A 114 5.21 -15.22 27.07
CA THR A 114 6.49 -15.95 27.11
C THR A 114 7.02 -16.14 28.53
N ARG A 115 6.21 -15.86 29.56
CA ARG A 115 6.62 -16.14 30.94
C ARG A 115 6.54 -17.65 31.19
N PRO A 116 7.58 -18.29 31.73
CA PRO A 116 7.52 -19.69 32.10
C PRO A 116 6.49 -19.90 33.22
N PHE A 117 5.86 -21.09 33.23
CA PHE A 117 4.89 -21.52 34.24
C PHE A 117 5.57 -21.91 35.56
#